data_AF-A0A9E5H1E8-F1
#
_entry.id   AF-A0A9E5H1E8-F1
#
_cell.length_a   1.000
_cell.length_b   1.000
_cell.length_c   1.000
_cell.angle_alpha   90.00
_cell.angle_beta   90.00
_cell.angle_gamma   90.00
#
_symmetry.space_group_name_H-M   'P 1'
#
loop_
_entity.id
_entity.type
_entity.pdbx_description
1 polymer ?
#
loop_
_entity_poly.entity_id
_entity_poly.type
_entity_poly.pdbx_seq_one_letter_code
_entity_poly.pdbx_strand_id
1 'polypeptide(L)' 'MSDLTLSDLNSGMCRWPFGNPEDKEFHFCGDLCDHSLPYCPTHMVKAQAPSRKSKS' A
#
# COMPACT_ATOMS: atom_id res chain seq x y z
N MET A 1 6.57 -12.90 8.20
CA MET A 1 6.23 -12.06 7.02
C MET A 1 6.26 -10.64 7.54
N SER A 2 6.95 -9.73 6.85
CA SER A 2 7.37 -8.45 7.42
C SER A 2 6.26 -7.40 7.32
N ASP A 3 5.50 -7.23 8.39
CA ASP A 3 4.55 -6.14 8.58
C ASP A 3 5.31 -4.81 8.74
N LEU A 4 5.31 -3.98 7.69
CA LEU A 4 6.04 -2.70 7.69
C LEU A 4 5.11 -1.54 8.05
N THR A 5 5.60 -0.62 8.87
CA THR A 5 4.88 0.62 9.19
C THR A 5 5.30 1.74 8.24
N LEU A 6 4.57 2.87 8.23
CA LEU A 6 4.86 4.00 7.34
C LEU A 6 6.30 4.53 7.49
N SER A 7 6.86 4.43 8.69
CA SER A 7 8.24 4.83 9.00
C SER A 7 9.30 3.90 8.43
N ASP A 8 8.94 2.64 8.12
CA ASP A 8 9.85 1.63 7.59
C ASP A 8 9.88 1.61 6.04
N LEU A 9 8.89 2.24 5.40
CA LEU A 9 8.78 2.30 3.94
C LEU A 9 9.82 3.24 3.32
N ASN A 10 10.68 2.69 2.47
CA ASN A 10 11.64 3.47 1.69
C ASN A 10 11.09 3.89 0.30
N SER A 11 11.82 4.75 -0.40
CA SER A 11 11.55 5.07 -1.81
C SER A 11 11.79 3.83 -2.69
N GLY A 12 10.74 3.30 -3.32
CA GLY A 12 10.76 2.01 -4.05
C GLY A 12 10.10 0.84 -3.31
N MET A 13 9.34 1.11 -2.23
CA MET A 13 8.53 0.09 -1.54
C MET A 13 7.04 0.37 -1.69
N CYS A 14 6.26 -0.71 -1.75
CA CYS A 14 4.82 -0.66 -1.92
C CYS A 14 4.16 -0.14 -0.65
N ARG A 15 3.49 1.01 -0.78
CA ARG A 15 2.80 1.69 0.31
C ARG A 15 1.32 1.33 0.40
N TRP A 16 0.94 0.14 -0.08
CA TRP A 16 -0.45 -0.28 -0.04
C TRP A 16 -0.88 -0.58 1.39
N PRO A 17 -1.91 0.09 1.93
CA PRO A 17 -2.38 -0.13 3.29
C PRO A 17 -3.17 -1.44 3.39
N PHE A 18 -2.86 -2.22 4.42
CA PHE A 18 -3.64 -3.38 4.85
C PHE A 18 -4.39 -3.03 6.13
N GLY A 19 -5.69 -3.25 6.11
CA GLY A 19 -6.57 -2.90 7.22
C GLY A 19 -6.91 -1.41 7.28
N ASN A 20 -7.54 -1.02 8.39
CA ASN A 20 -7.91 0.35 8.68
C ASN A 20 -6.83 1.04 9.52
N PRO A 21 -6.63 2.35 9.40
CA PRO A 21 -5.66 3.09 10.23
C PRO A 21 -5.97 3.04 11.74
N GLU A 22 -7.18 2.64 12.13
CA GLU A 22 -7.59 2.45 13.52
C GLU A 22 -7.28 1.03 14.05
N ASP A 23 -6.90 0.12 13.16
CA ASP A 23 -6.65 -1.27 13.50
C ASP A 23 -5.22 -1.47 14.02
N LYS A 24 -5.04 -2.35 15.01
CA LYS A 24 -3.71 -2.65 15.56
C LYS A 24 -2.86 -3.47 14.60
N GLU A 25 -3.52 -4.13 13.65
CA GLU A 25 -2.87 -4.90 12.59
C GLU A 25 -2.66 -4.04 11.33
N PHE A 26 -2.79 -2.71 11.41
CA PHE A 26 -2.52 -1.82 10.29
C PHE A 26 -1.05 -1.89 9.88
N HIS A 27 -0.81 -2.34 8.66
CA HIS A 27 0.53 -2.43 8.08
C HIS A 27 0.49 -2.08 6.60
N PHE A 28 1.67 -1.87 6.03
CA PHE A 28 1.87 -1.65 4.61
C PHE A 28 2.51 -2.86 3.96
N CYS A 29 2.24 -3.04 2.68
CA CYS A 29 2.76 -4.15 1.90
C CYS A 29 4.27 -4.33 2.00
N GLY A 30 5.05 -3.25 1.86
CA GLY A 30 6.51 -3.33 1.94
C GLY A 30 7.21 -4.04 0.78
N ASP A 31 6.46 -4.66 -0.14
CA ASP A 31 7.02 -5.29 -1.33
C ASP A 31 7.79 -4.30 -2.20
N LEU A 32 8.86 -4.78 -2.83
CA LEU A 32 9.65 -3.99 -3.75
C LEU A 32 8.78 -3.56 -4.94
N CYS A 33 8.79 -2.26 -5.23
CA CYS A 33 8.18 -1.69 -6.42
C CYS A 33 9.20 -0.85 -7.17
N ASP A 34 8.87 -0.52 -8.42
CA ASP A 34 9.71 0.39 -9.18
C ASP A 34 9.76 1.76 -8.49
N HIS A 35 10.91 2.42 -8.48
CA HIS A 35 11.07 3.74 -7.85
C HIS A 35 10.14 4.81 -8.47
N SER A 36 9.66 4.59 -9.70
CA SER A 36 8.68 5.45 -10.37
C SER A 36 7.24 5.18 -9.95
N LEU A 37 6.96 4.09 -9.24
CA LEU A 37 5.62 3.64 -8.88
C LEU A 37 5.39 3.68 -7.36
N PRO A 38 4.19 4.10 -6.91
CA PRO A 38 3.86 4.14 -5.48
C PRO A 38 3.56 2.76 -4.86
N TYR A 39 3.22 1.77 -5.70
CA TYR A 39 2.81 0.44 -5.27
C TYR A 39 3.46 -0.65 -6.14
N CYS A 40 3.53 -1.88 -5.63
CA CYS A 40 3.98 -3.03 -6.41
C CYS A 40 2.98 -3.37 -7.54
N PRO A 41 3.38 -4.12 -8.59
CA PRO A 41 2.52 -4.41 -9.74
C PRO A 41 1.14 -4.97 -9.36
N THR A 42 1.09 -5.84 -8.35
CA THR A 42 -0.14 -6.41 -7.81
C THR A 42 -1.09 -5.33 -7.28
N HIS A 43 -0.58 -4.41 -6.48
CA HIS A 43 -1.36 -3.34 -5.86
C HIS A 43 -1.63 -2.17 -6.81
N MET A 44 -0.79 -1.95 -7.83
CA MET A 44 -1.07 -1.01 -8.91
C MET A 44 -2.34 -1.39 -9.67
N VAL A 45 -2.52 -2.68 -10.00
CA VAL A 45 -3.76 -3.17 -10.63
C VAL A 45 -4.96 -2.96 -9.70
N LYS A 46 -4.78 -3.18 -8.39
CA LYS A 46 -5.83 -2.97 -7.38
C LYS A 46 -6.20 -1.49 -7.21
N ALA A 47 -5.23 -0.59 -7.29
CA ALA A 47 -5.43 0.86 -7.26
C ALA A 47 -6.15 1.38 -8.52
N GLN A 48 -5.81 0.81 -9.67
CA GLN A 48 -6.40 1.15 -10.97
C GLN A 48 -7.80 0.57 -11.16
N ALA A 49 -8.18 -0.45 -10.39
CA ALA A 49 -9.56 -0.91 -10.35
C ALA A 49 -10.49 0.30 -10.10
N PRO A 50 -11.63 0.40 -10.81
CA PRO A 50 -12.50 1.55 -10.72
C PRO A 50 -12.95 1.71 -9.27
N SER A 51 -12.30 2.64 -8.57
CA SER A 51 -12.58 2.99 -7.20
C SER A 51 -14.02 3.51 -7.23
N ARG A 52 -14.96 2.70 -6.76
CA ARG A 52 -16.32 3.18 -6.48
C ARG A 52 -16.11 4.31 -5.48
N LYS A 53 -16.18 5.53 -5.98
CA LYS A 53 -16.04 6.75 -5.21
C LYS A 53 -17.05 6.66 -4.07
N SER A 54 -16.61 6.42 -2.84
CA SER A 54 -17.34 6.87 -1.67
C SER A 54 -17.21 8.39 -1.66
N LYS A 55 -18.03 9.02 -2.50
CA LYS A 55 -18.31 10.44 -2.49
C LYS A 55 -19.10 10.69 -1.21
N SER A 56 -18.44 11.28 -0.22
CA SER A 56 -19.11 11.91 0.92
C SER A 56 -20.07 13.00 0.43
#